data_AF-A0A345H4D9-F1
#
_entry.id   AF-A0A345H4D9-F1
#
_cell.length_a   1.000
_cell.length_b   1.000
_cell.length_c   1.000
_cell.angle_alpha   90.00
_cell.angle_beta   90.00
_cell.angle_gamma   90.00
#
_symmetry.space_group_name_H-M   'P 1'
#
loop_
_entity.id
_entity.type
_entity.pdbx_description
1 polymer ?
#
loop_
_entity_poly.entity_id
_entity_poly.type
_entity_poly.pdbx_seq_one_letter_code
_entity_poly.pdbx_strand_id
1 'polypeptide(L)'
;MKKITRVLSAFLLLFVANIHAQQSVLDDLDETFDSADVIRIEANRVKAALKTLTVDYLVNNNVNADVATYLQVMDVGMEVVEEFSDEVIFFIGQAAQGNSNIDPTSIQTKASTIEGNEDFVRIRSAELATAIQQNNRGTARQLIREIRGLLNNQIQLAKDIKDEATALKALATVYNVRIELVDERTGAPVPAGTLPGYAATNQATGQIFYTDYYNFDFFSNLPAGTYRFDAYDGYFDGASSAIVTLAPSLVNANGEIVVTLNYWSE
;
A
#
# COMPACT_ATOMS: atom_id res chain seq x y z
N MET A 1 44.34 13.48 -1.33
CA MET A 1 43.42 13.20 -2.47
C MET A 1 42.65 11.88 -2.36
N LYS A 2 43.22 10.76 -1.86
CA LYS A 2 42.48 9.47 -1.72
C LYS A 2 41.32 9.43 -0.71
N LYS A 3 41.25 10.37 0.25
CA LYS A 3 40.16 10.44 1.25
C LYS A 3 38.89 11.11 0.71
N ILE A 4 39.03 12.11 -0.16
CA ILE A 4 37.89 12.84 -0.76
C ILE A 4 37.14 11.95 -1.76
N THR A 5 37.86 11.12 -2.53
CA THR A 5 37.25 10.17 -3.48
C THR A 5 36.46 9.07 -2.78
N ARG A 6 36.91 8.55 -1.63
CA ARG A 6 36.17 7.52 -0.87
C ARG A 6 34.89 8.04 -0.23
N VAL A 7 34.90 9.29 0.23
CA VAL A 7 33.71 9.97 0.75
C VAL A 7 32.70 10.16 -0.39
N LEU A 8 33.10 10.75 -1.53
CA LEU A 8 32.20 10.89 -2.68
C LEU A 8 31.59 9.56 -3.18
N SER A 9 32.36 8.46 -3.20
CA SER A 9 31.85 7.15 -3.61
C SER A 9 30.87 6.54 -2.61
N ALA A 10 31.11 6.68 -1.30
CA ALA A 10 30.18 6.21 -0.27
C ALA A 10 28.88 7.02 -0.28
N PHE A 11 28.95 8.32 -0.56
CA PHE A 11 27.79 9.21 -0.65
C PHE A 11 26.94 8.93 -1.90
N LEU A 12 27.56 8.69 -3.05
CA LEU A 12 26.83 8.27 -4.26
C LEU A 12 26.11 6.93 -4.04
N LEU A 13 26.77 5.99 -3.35
CA LEU A 13 26.18 4.68 -3.03
C LEU A 13 25.00 4.80 -2.06
N LEU A 14 25.06 5.68 -1.05
CA LEU A 14 23.95 5.91 -0.10
C LEU A 14 22.75 6.59 -0.77
N PHE A 15 22.98 7.56 -1.66
CA PHE A 15 21.90 8.24 -2.40
C PHE A 15 21.21 7.28 -3.38
N VAL A 16 22.01 6.49 -4.12
CA VAL A 16 21.49 5.45 -5.01
C VAL A 16 20.72 4.39 -4.21
N ALA A 17 21.24 3.91 -3.08
CA ALA A 17 20.58 2.89 -2.26
C ALA A 17 19.20 3.33 -1.74
N ASN A 18 19.03 4.58 -1.30
CA ASN A 18 17.74 5.08 -0.81
C ASN A 18 16.70 5.18 -1.93
N ILE A 19 17.09 5.65 -3.13
CA ILE A 19 16.20 5.70 -4.29
C ILE A 19 15.78 4.29 -4.72
N HIS A 20 16.70 3.33 -4.70
CA HIS A 20 16.39 1.93 -5.08
C HIS A 20 15.47 1.25 -4.06
N ALA A 21 15.65 1.51 -2.76
CA ALA A 21 14.76 0.98 -1.73
C ALA A 21 13.33 1.54 -1.87
N GLN A 22 13.18 2.85 -2.10
CA GLN A 22 11.87 3.45 -2.32
C GLN A 22 11.21 2.95 -3.62
N GLN A 23 11.99 2.81 -4.70
CA GLN A 23 11.46 2.28 -5.96
C GLN A 23 10.98 0.83 -5.81
N SER A 24 11.74 -0.01 -5.10
CA SER A 24 11.32 -1.40 -4.81
C SER A 24 9.97 -1.44 -4.08
N VAL A 25 9.74 -0.55 -3.12
CA VAL A 25 8.45 -0.48 -2.40
C VAL A 25 7.31 -0.05 -3.33
N LEU A 26 7.57 0.88 -4.25
CA LEU A 26 6.58 1.28 -5.26
C LEU A 26 6.27 0.14 -6.22
N ASP A 27 7.30 -0.59 -6.68
CA ASP A 27 7.15 -1.75 -7.55
C ASP A 27 6.33 -2.84 -6.84
N ASP A 28 6.61 -3.14 -5.56
CA ASP A 28 5.83 -4.10 -4.77
C ASP A 28 4.35 -3.66 -4.62
N LEU A 29 4.08 -2.35 -4.48
CA LEU A 29 2.70 -1.83 -4.46
C LEU A 29 2.02 -1.85 -5.84
N ASP A 30 2.78 -1.74 -6.92
CA ASP A 30 2.29 -1.95 -8.29
C ASP A 30 1.91 -3.41 -8.51
N GLU A 31 2.75 -4.36 -8.12
CA GLU A 31 2.45 -5.80 -8.21
C GLU A 31 1.22 -6.17 -7.35
N THR A 32 1.13 -5.67 -6.12
CA THR A 32 -0.07 -5.85 -5.27
C THR A 32 -1.36 -5.38 -5.97
N PHE A 33 -1.28 -4.24 -6.67
CA PHE A 33 -2.40 -3.67 -7.41
C PHE A 33 -2.76 -4.51 -8.65
N ASP A 34 -1.76 -4.95 -9.41
CA ASP A 34 -1.96 -5.72 -10.63
C ASP A 34 -2.51 -7.11 -10.33
N SER A 35 -1.98 -7.79 -9.29
CA SER A 35 -2.49 -9.08 -8.83
C SER A 35 -3.95 -8.98 -8.39
N ALA A 36 -4.33 -7.91 -7.69
CA ALA A 36 -5.73 -7.66 -7.34
C ALA A 36 -6.62 -7.44 -8.58
N ASP A 37 -6.13 -6.81 -9.64
CA ASP A 37 -6.90 -6.65 -10.88
C ASP A 37 -7.09 -7.98 -11.61
N VAL A 38 -6.10 -8.88 -11.59
CA VAL A 38 -6.20 -10.24 -12.13
C VAL A 38 -7.28 -11.05 -11.40
N ILE A 39 -7.27 -11.05 -10.06
CA ILE A 39 -8.32 -11.68 -9.24
C ILE A 39 -9.71 -11.19 -9.68
N ARG A 40 -9.86 -9.87 -9.80
CA ARG A 40 -11.14 -9.25 -10.20
C ARG A 40 -11.57 -9.71 -11.59
N ILE A 41 -10.66 -9.82 -12.54
CA ILE A 41 -10.94 -10.25 -13.92
C ILE A 41 -11.41 -11.71 -13.93
N GLU A 42 -10.69 -12.61 -13.28
CA GLU A 42 -11.04 -14.03 -13.28
C GLU A 42 -12.32 -14.33 -12.49
N ALA A 43 -12.54 -13.69 -11.34
CA ALA A 43 -13.82 -13.80 -10.64
C ALA A 43 -15.01 -13.32 -11.50
N ASN A 44 -14.84 -12.27 -12.31
CA ASN A 44 -15.86 -11.84 -13.28
C ASN A 44 -16.07 -12.85 -14.41
N ARG A 45 -15.01 -13.50 -14.88
CA ARG A 45 -15.08 -14.56 -15.90
C ARG A 45 -15.86 -15.77 -15.40
N VAL A 46 -15.58 -16.25 -14.20
CA VAL A 46 -16.33 -17.34 -13.56
C VAL A 46 -17.79 -16.95 -13.34
N LYS A 47 -18.05 -15.72 -12.90
CA LYS A 47 -19.40 -15.18 -12.74
C LYS A 47 -20.18 -15.13 -14.06
N ALA A 48 -19.52 -14.81 -15.17
CA ALA A 48 -20.12 -14.84 -16.49
C ALA A 48 -20.46 -16.27 -16.94
N ALA A 49 -19.57 -17.24 -16.69
CA ALA A 49 -19.83 -18.66 -16.95
C ALA A 49 -21.01 -19.18 -16.12
N LEU A 50 -21.07 -18.86 -14.83
CA LEU A 50 -22.20 -19.19 -13.96
C LEU A 50 -23.52 -18.62 -14.50
N LYS A 51 -23.49 -17.37 -15.02
CA LYS A 51 -24.67 -16.74 -15.62
C LYS A 51 -25.13 -17.50 -16.86
N THR A 52 -24.22 -17.92 -17.74
CA THR A 52 -24.55 -18.73 -18.92
C THR A 52 -25.19 -20.05 -18.52
N LEU A 53 -24.60 -20.79 -17.57
CA LEU A 53 -25.16 -22.03 -17.05
C LEU A 53 -26.55 -21.81 -16.40
N THR A 54 -26.71 -20.72 -15.65
CA THR A 54 -27.97 -20.34 -15.02
C THR A 54 -29.08 -20.16 -16.07
N VAL A 55 -28.77 -19.46 -17.17
CA VAL A 55 -29.74 -19.23 -18.26
C VAL A 55 -30.08 -20.56 -18.94
N ASP A 56 -29.09 -21.37 -19.27
CA ASP A 56 -29.32 -22.65 -19.95
C ASP A 56 -30.18 -23.61 -19.09
N TYR A 57 -29.77 -23.84 -17.84
CA TYR A 57 -30.46 -24.80 -16.97
C TYR A 57 -31.82 -24.30 -16.47
N LEU A 58 -31.88 -23.07 -15.93
CA LEU A 58 -33.08 -22.59 -15.22
C LEU A 58 -34.05 -21.82 -16.10
N VAL A 59 -33.56 -21.05 -17.07
CA VAL A 59 -34.41 -20.20 -17.92
C VAL A 59 -34.86 -20.97 -19.15
N ASN A 60 -33.94 -21.62 -19.84
CA ASN A 60 -34.25 -22.42 -21.03
C ASN A 60 -34.77 -23.81 -20.69
N ASN A 61 -34.83 -24.17 -19.40
CA ASN A 61 -35.37 -25.43 -18.93
C ASN A 61 -34.61 -26.67 -19.46
N ASN A 62 -33.34 -26.49 -19.85
CA ASN A 62 -32.50 -27.56 -20.39
C ASN A 62 -31.98 -28.47 -19.28
N VAL A 63 -32.46 -29.71 -19.22
CA VAL A 63 -32.01 -30.70 -18.22
C VAL A 63 -30.60 -31.23 -18.47
N ASN A 64 -30.07 -31.02 -19.69
CA ASN A 64 -28.73 -31.42 -20.10
C ASN A 64 -27.85 -30.17 -20.28
N ALA A 65 -27.96 -29.21 -19.37
CA ALA A 65 -27.16 -27.99 -19.42
C ALA A 65 -25.66 -28.30 -19.38
N ASP A 66 -24.85 -27.47 -20.04
CA ASP A 66 -23.40 -27.69 -20.15
C ASP A 66 -22.65 -27.31 -18.86
N VAL A 67 -22.79 -28.18 -17.85
CA VAL A 67 -22.11 -28.04 -16.56
C VAL A 67 -20.60 -28.22 -16.70
N ALA A 68 -20.14 -29.05 -17.63
CA ALA A 68 -18.73 -29.36 -17.79
C ALA A 68 -17.93 -28.11 -18.20
N THR A 69 -18.42 -27.34 -19.17
CA THR A 69 -17.79 -26.08 -19.57
C THR A 69 -17.76 -25.07 -18.42
N TYR A 70 -18.84 -24.97 -17.63
CA TYR A 70 -18.86 -24.12 -16.45
C TYR A 70 -17.79 -24.51 -15.44
N LEU A 71 -17.70 -25.80 -15.08
CA LEU A 71 -16.73 -26.29 -14.11
C LEU A 71 -15.30 -26.06 -14.60
N GLN A 72 -15.00 -26.29 -15.87
CA GLN A 72 -13.68 -26.00 -16.43
C GLN A 72 -13.28 -24.52 -16.29
N VAL A 73 -14.19 -23.60 -16.61
CA VAL A 73 -13.93 -22.16 -16.46
C VAL A 73 -13.79 -21.77 -14.99
N MET A 74 -14.63 -22.35 -14.13
CA MET A 74 -14.59 -22.13 -12.69
C MET A 74 -13.25 -22.62 -12.10
N ASP A 75 -12.82 -23.84 -12.41
CA ASP A 75 -11.60 -24.41 -11.84
C ASP A 75 -10.35 -23.62 -12.22
N VAL A 76 -10.21 -23.26 -13.50
CA VAL A 76 -9.09 -22.44 -13.98
C VAL A 76 -9.15 -21.04 -13.39
N GLY A 77 -10.33 -20.42 -13.36
CA GLY A 77 -10.46 -19.05 -12.83
C GLY A 77 -10.19 -18.99 -11.33
N MET A 78 -10.59 -20.01 -10.58
CA MET A 78 -10.36 -20.09 -9.14
C MET A 78 -8.89 -20.41 -8.81
N GLU A 79 -8.19 -21.22 -9.62
CA GLU A 79 -6.74 -21.48 -9.48
C GLU A 79 -5.93 -20.19 -9.65
N VAL A 80 -6.31 -19.35 -10.61
CA VAL A 80 -5.71 -18.03 -10.78
C VAL A 80 -6.07 -17.09 -9.62
N VAL A 81 -7.29 -17.16 -9.08
CA VAL A 81 -7.67 -16.34 -7.93
C VAL A 81 -6.85 -16.69 -6.68
N GLU A 82 -6.60 -17.97 -6.43
CA GLU A 82 -5.76 -18.47 -5.34
C GLU A 82 -4.32 -17.95 -5.48
N GLU A 83 -3.66 -18.25 -6.60
CA GLU A 83 -2.27 -17.82 -6.86
C GLU A 83 -2.08 -16.31 -6.68
N PHE A 84 -2.95 -15.51 -7.29
CA PHE A 84 -2.82 -14.05 -7.22
C PHE A 84 -3.25 -13.49 -5.85
N SER A 85 -4.01 -14.23 -5.05
CA SER A 85 -4.25 -13.84 -3.65
C SER A 85 -3.00 -14.02 -2.78
N ASP A 86 -2.19 -15.05 -3.04
CA ASP A 86 -0.89 -15.23 -2.42
C ASP A 86 0.10 -14.15 -2.86
N GLU A 87 0.12 -13.80 -4.15
CA GLU A 87 0.94 -12.68 -4.65
C GLU A 87 0.60 -11.36 -3.95
N VAL A 88 -0.69 -11.04 -3.78
CA VAL A 88 -1.12 -9.85 -3.03
C VAL A 88 -0.54 -9.86 -1.62
N ILE A 89 -0.61 -10.99 -0.91
CA ILE A 89 -0.09 -11.12 0.47
C ILE A 89 1.43 -10.97 0.49
N PHE A 90 2.12 -11.57 -0.47
CA PHE A 90 3.57 -11.51 -0.60
C PHE A 90 4.05 -10.08 -0.85
N PHE A 91 3.57 -9.43 -1.91
CA PHE A 91 4.06 -8.12 -2.33
C PHE A 91 3.70 -7.02 -1.33
N ILE A 92 2.51 -7.04 -0.74
CA ILE A 92 2.20 -6.05 0.31
C ILE A 92 3.08 -6.25 1.55
N GLY A 93 3.47 -7.49 1.85
CA GLY A 93 4.41 -7.83 2.91
C GLY A 93 5.82 -7.31 2.62
N GLN A 94 6.27 -7.38 1.35
CA GLN A 94 7.56 -6.83 0.92
C GLN A 94 7.57 -5.29 0.96
N ALA A 95 6.50 -4.66 0.49
CA ALA A 95 6.32 -3.20 0.58
C ALA A 95 6.41 -2.71 2.04
N ALA A 96 5.74 -3.40 2.98
CA ALA A 96 5.78 -3.07 4.41
C ALA A 96 7.16 -3.27 5.05
N GLN A 97 7.93 -4.26 4.60
CA GLN A 97 9.32 -4.44 5.04
C GLN A 97 10.24 -3.31 4.53
N GLY A 98 10.01 -2.85 3.31
CA GLY A 98 10.79 -1.77 2.70
C GLY A 98 10.41 -0.37 3.20
N ASN A 99 9.17 -0.18 3.68
CA ASN A 99 8.72 1.09 4.23
C ASN A 99 7.76 0.88 5.41
N SER A 100 8.23 1.26 6.61
CA SER A 100 7.47 1.12 7.87
C SER A 100 6.20 1.97 7.97
N ASN A 101 5.98 2.91 7.04
CA ASN A 101 4.74 3.68 6.96
C ASN A 101 3.61 2.91 6.26
N ILE A 102 3.89 1.75 5.68
CA ILE A 102 2.90 0.88 5.05
C ILE A 102 2.39 -0.14 6.07
N ASP A 103 1.08 -0.12 6.32
CA ASP A 103 0.39 -1.16 7.08
C ASP A 103 -0.24 -2.19 6.12
N PRO A 104 0.25 -3.44 6.09
CA PRO A 104 -0.24 -4.46 5.17
C PRO A 104 -1.52 -5.15 5.64
N THR A 105 -1.90 -4.98 6.92
CA THR A 105 -2.88 -5.84 7.62
C THR A 105 -4.24 -5.89 6.93
N SER A 106 -4.71 -4.72 6.49
CA SER A 106 -6.01 -4.57 5.82
C SER A 106 -6.05 -5.31 4.48
N ILE A 107 -5.02 -5.17 3.65
CA ILE A 107 -4.92 -5.84 2.35
C ILE A 107 -4.75 -7.35 2.53
N GLN A 108 -3.88 -7.79 3.45
CA GLN A 108 -3.66 -9.21 3.74
C GLN A 108 -4.96 -9.90 4.20
N THR A 109 -5.73 -9.26 5.08
CA THR A 109 -7.02 -9.80 5.55
C THR A 109 -8.01 -9.98 4.39
N LYS A 110 -8.06 -9.01 3.46
CA LYS A 110 -8.93 -9.11 2.28
C LYS A 110 -8.49 -10.22 1.34
N ALA A 111 -7.19 -10.37 1.11
CA ALA A 111 -6.62 -11.42 0.27
C ALA A 111 -6.92 -12.82 0.84
N SER A 112 -6.68 -13.07 2.13
CA SER A 112 -7.06 -14.35 2.76
C SER A 112 -8.58 -14.59 2.74
N THR A 113 -9.39 -13.54 2.76
CA THR A 113 -10.85 -13.68 2.59
C THR A 113 -11.22 -14.06 1.15
N ILE A 114 -10.47 -13.57 0.15
CA ILE A 114 -10.64 -13.96 -1.26
C ILE A 114 -10.32 -15.44 -1.44
N GLU A 115 -9.19 -15.90 -0.88
CA GLU A 115 -8.77 -17.31 -0.86
C GLU A 115 -9.84 -18.19 -0.20
N GLY A 116 -10.33 -17.84 1.00
CA GLY A 116 -11.42 -18.61 1.63
C GLY A 116 -12.72 -18.62 0.81
N ASN A 117 -13.03 -17.55 0.07
CA ASN A 117 -14.20 -17.54 -0.82
C ASN A 117 -13.99 -18.42 -2.06
N GLU A 118 -12.75 -18.59 -2.53
CA GLU A 118 -12.38 -19.46 -3.66
C GLU A 118 -12.79 -20.90 -3.34
N ASP A 119 -12.40 -21.39 -2.16
CA ASP A 119 -12.71 -22.73 -1.69
C ASP A 119 -14.22 -22.98 -1.70
N PHE A 120 -14.98 -22.02 -1.16
CA PHE A 120 -16.43 -22.11 -1.13
C PHE A 120 -17.04 -22.07 -2.54
N VAL A 121 -16.48 -21.30 -3.48
CA VAL A 121 -16.94 -21.30 -4.88
C VAL A 121 -16.76 -22.68 -5.50
N ARG A 122 -15.61 -23.34 -5.30
CA ARG A 122 -15.36 -24.69 -5.81
C ARG A 122 -16.33 -25.72 -5.22
N ILE A 123 -16.43 -25.75 -3.89
CA ILE A 123 -17.32 -26.70 -3.18
C ILE A 123 -18.76 -26.54 -3.66
N ARG A 124 -19.27 -25.30 -3.69
CA ARG A 124 -20.66 -25.02 -4.10
C ARG A 124 -20.89 -25.30 -5.58
N SER A 125 -19.86 -25.14 -6.42
CA SER A 125 -19.93 -25.48 -7.85
C SER A 125 -20.02 -26.99 -8.08
N ALA A 126 -19.30 -27.79 -7.31
CA ALA A 126 -19.43 -29.25 -7.34
C ALA A 126 -20.82 -29.73 -6.87
N GLU A 127 -21.34 -29.11 -5.80
CA GLU A 127 -22.71 -29.35 -5.32
C GLU A 127 -23.75 -28.94 -6.37
N LEU A 128 -23.52 -27.83 -7.08
CA LEU A 128 -24.40 -27.35 -8.15
C LEU A 128 -24.45 -28.36 -9.30
N ALA A 129 -23.30 -28.92 -9.69
CA ALA A 129 -23.23 -29.94 -10.72
C ALA A 129 -24.07 -31.16 -10.34
N THR A 130 -23.97 -31.62 -9.10
CA THR A 130 -24.77 -32.75 -8.58
C THR A 130 -26.26 -32.41 -8.56
N ALA A 131 -26.63 -31.19 -8.13
CA ALA A 131 -28.03 -30.75 -8.13
C ALA A 131 -28.62 -30.68 -9.55
N ILE A 132 -27.83 -30.27 -10.56
CA ILE A 132 -28.24 -30.27 -11.96
C ILE A 132 -28.42 -31.70 -12.49
N GLN A 133 -27.48 -32.61 -12.22
CA GLN A 133 -27.57 -34.03 -12.61
C GLN A 133 -28.82 -34.71 -12.01
N GLN A 134 -29.21 -34.34 -10.79
CA GLN A 134 -30.41 -34.82 -10.12
C GLN A 134 -31.69 -34.09 -10.57
N ASN A 135 -31.59 -33.12 -11.49
CA ASN A 135 -32.65 -32.20 -11.90
C ASN A 135 -33.33 -31.49 -10.71
N ASN A 136 -32.59 -31.27 -9.61
CA ASN A 136 -33.06 -30.60 -8.42
C ASN A 136 -32.89 -29.08 -8.56
N ARG A 137 -33.90 -28.45 -9.17
CA ARG A 137 -33.88 -27.01 -9.47
C ARG A 137 -33.98 -26.11 -8.26
N GLY A 138 -34.59 -26.58 -7.16
CA GLY A 138 -34.67 -25.83 -5.91
C GLY A 138 -33.27 -25.60 -5.35
N THR A 139 -32.53 -26.69 -5.16
CA THR A 139 -31.14 -26.66 -4.67
C THR A 139 -30.22 -25.94 -5.65
N ALA A 140 -30.32 -26.20 -6.96
CA ALA A 140 -29.49 -25.51 -7.95
C ALA A 140 -29.68 -23.97 -7.91
N ARG A 141 -30.92 -23.47 -7.77
CA ARG A 141 -31.20 -22.03 -7.62
C ARG A 141 -30.55 -21.42 -6.39
N GLN A 142 -30.57 -22.15 -5.27
CA GLN A 142 -29.93 -21.70 -4.04
C GLN A 142 -28.41 -21.60 -4.23
N LEU A 143 -27.77 -22.67 -4.72
CA LEU A 143 -26.33 -22.72 -4.93
C LEU A 143 -25.85 -21.64 -5.92
N ILE A 144 -26.57 -21.41 -7.01
CA ILE A 144 -26.26 -20.32 -7.95
C ILE A 144 -26.26 -18.94 -7.27
N ARG A 145 -27.16 -18.70 -6.31
CA ARG A 145 -27.17 -17.42 -5.57
C ARG A 145 -25.98 -17.32 -4.61
N GLU A 146 -25.66 -18.40 -3.93
CA GLU A 146 -24.52 -18.47 -3.00
C GLU A 146 -23.19 -18.25 -3.74
N ILE A 147 -22.94 -18.99 -4.82
CA ILE A 147 -21.75 -18.84 -5.66
C ILE A 147 -21.64 -17.40 -6.18
N ARG A 148 -22.74 -16.84 -6.69
CA ARG A 148 -22.76 -15.45 -7.15
C ARG A 148 -22.42 -14.45 -6.04
N GLY A 149 -22.89 -14.70 -4.82
CA GLY A 149 -22.58 -13.89 -3.64
C GLY A 149 -21.08 -13.91 -3.33
N LEU A 150 -20.46 -15.08 -3.32
CA LEU A 150 -19.02 -15.27 -3.09
C LEU A 150 -18.19 -14.56 -4.17
N LEU A 151 -18.52 -14.78 -5.45
CA LEU A 151 -17.83 -14.12 -6.58
C LEU A 151 -17.97 -12.59 -6.52
N ASN A 152 -19.16 -12.08 -6.16
CA ASN A 152 -19.34 -10.63 -5.97
C ASN A 152 -18.48 -10.09 -4.83
N ASN A 153 -18.35 -10.86 -3.74
CA ASN A 153 -17.50 -10.47 -2.62
C ASN A 153 -16.02 -10.43 -3.03
N GLN A 154 -15.52 -11.46 -3.71
CA GLN A 154 -14.15 -11.48 -4.25
C GLN A 154 -13.89 -10.28 -5.17
N ILE A 155 -14.81 -9.98 -6.09
CA ILE A 155 -14.71 -8.83 -6.99
C ILE A 155 -14.64 -7.50 -6.22
N GLN A 156 -15.39 -7.37 -5.13
CA GLN A 156 -15.38 -6.14 -4.34
C GLN A 156 -14.10 -6.01 -3.53
N LEU A 157 -13.69 -7.08 -2.82
CA LEU A 157 -12.46 -7.11 -2.05
C LEU A 157 -11.22 -6.81 -2.92
N ALA A 158 -11.17 -7.36 -4.13
CA ALA A 158 -10.11 -7.09 -5.08
C ALA A 158 -10.05 -5.60 -5.51
N LYS A 159 -11.19 -4.93 -5.64
CA LYS A 159 -11.21 -3.47 -5.88
C LYS A 159 -10.74 -2.70 -4.66
N ASP A 160 -11.18 -3.09 -3.47
CA ASP A 160 -10.80 -2.42 -2.23
C ASP A 160 -9.27 -2.54 -2.01
N ILE A 161 -8.67 -3.71 -2.31
CA ILE A 161 -7.21 -3.90 -2.30
C ILE A 161 -6.53 -2.94 -3.29
N LYS A 162 -7.04 -2.84 -4.51
CA LYS A 162 -6.52 -1.97 -5.56
C LYS A 162 -6.52 -0.49 -5.14
N ASP A 163 -7.63 -0.05 -4.54
CA ASP A 163 -7.78 1.33 -4.05
C ASP A 163 -6.83 1.60 -2.86
N GLU A 164 -6.71 0.64 -1.94
CA GLU A 164 -5.77 0.73 -0.80
C GLU A 164 -4.31 0.74 -1.25
N ALA A 165 -3.90 -0.16 -2.14
CA ALA A 165 -2.54 -0.19 -2.70
C ALA A 165 -2.20 1.14 -3.40
N THR A 166 -3.16 1.73 -4.12
CA THR A 166 -3.00 3.05 -4.74
C THR A 166 -2.80 4.16 -3.70
N ALA A 167 -3.58 4.14 -2.61
CA ALA A 167 -3.42 5.11 -1.52
C ALA A 167 -2.06 4.96 -0.82
N LEU A 168 -1.57 3.73 -0.64
CA LEU A 168 -0.28 3.45 -0.02
C LEU A 168 0.92 3.97 -0.82
N LYS A 169 0.81 4.11 -2.15
CA LYS A 169 1.88 4.71 -2.98
C LYS A 169 2.24 6.14 -2.56
N ALA A 170 1.27 6.89 -2.02
CA ALA A 170 1.53 8.22 -1.48
C ALA A 170 2.38 8.17 -0.19
N LEU A 171 2.19 7.13 0.64
CA LEU A 171 2.97 6.89 1.86
C LEU A 171 4.35 6.28 1.55
N ALA A 172 4.46 5.56 0.44
CA ALA A 172 5.70 4.95 -0.02
C ALA A 172 6.78 5.99 -0.38
N THR A 173 6.37 7.16 -0.85
CA THR A 173 7.30 8.27 -1.14
C THR A 173 7.70 8.96 0.16
N VAL A 174 8.98 8.92 0.50
CA VAL A 174 9.49 9.46 1.75
C VAL A 174 10.65 10.43 1.52
N TYR A 175 10.85 11.34 2.47
CA TYR A 175 11.90 12.34 2.42
C TYR A 175 12.67 12.37 3.74
N ASN A 176 13.98 12.50 3.63
CA ASN A 176 14.82 12.88 4.75
C ASN A 176 14.78 14.40 4.91
N VAL A 177 14.59 14.87 6.14
CA VAL A 177 14.51 16.29 6.43
C VAL A 177 15.52 16.65 7.51
N ARG A 178 16.34 17.66 7.26
CA ARG A 178 17.27 18.22 8.25
C ARG A 178 16.84 19.62 8.65
N ILE A 179 16.88 19.89 9.95
CA ILE A 179 16.64 21.21 10.52
C ILE A 179 17.95 22.00 10.55
N GLU A 180 17.88 23.24 10.08
CA GLU A 180 18.93 24.24 10.29
C GLU A 180 18.42 25.36 11.18
N LEU A 181 19.22 25.76 12.17
CA LEU A 181 18.95 26.96 12.94
C LEU A 181 19.80 28.13 12.44
N VAL A 182 19.18 29.29 12.34
CA VAL A 182 19.87 30.57 12.10
C VAL A 182 19.45 31.59 13.15
N ASP A 183 20.39 32.37 13.65
CA ASP A 183 20.10 33.44 14.60
C ASP A 183 19.16 34.48 13.97
N GLU A 184 18.06 34.80 14.65
CA GLU A 184 16.99 35.66 14.10
C GLU A 184 17.47 37.07 13.74
N ARG A 185 18.53 37.58 14.38
CA ARG A 185 18.99 38.97 14.23
C ARG A 185 20.07 39.10 13.18
N THR A 186 20.97 38.12 13.13
CA THR A 186 22.19 38.16 12.33
C THR A 186 22.13 37.23 11.12
N GLY A 187 21.22 36.24 11.11
CA GLY A 187 21.17 35.18 10.11
C GLY A 187 22.36 34.21 10.18
N ALA A 188 23.19 34.31 11.22
CA ALA A 188 24.34 33.42 11.39
C ALA A 188 23.88 31.99 11.74
N PRO A 189 24.53 30.93 11.23
CA PRO A 189 24.19 29.56 11.59
C PRO A 189 24.33 29.31 13.10
N VAL A 190 23.35 28.63 13.67
CA VAL A 190 23.33 28.18 15.07
C VAL A 190 23.35 26.64 15.06
N PRO A 191 24.13 25.99 15.94
CA PRO A 191 24.08 24.54 16.06
C PRO A 191 22.66 24.05 16.36
N ALA A 192 22.13 23.10 15.60
CA ALA A 192 20.78 22.60 15.80
C ALA A 192 20.59 21.89 17.15
N GLY A 193 21.67 21.50 17.83
CA GLY A 193 21.63 20.93 19.18
C GLY A 193 21.51 21.97 20.30
N THR A 194 21.43 23.26 19.97
CA THR A 194 21.15 24.32 20.95
C THR A 194 19.76 24.14 21.56
N LEU A 195 18.78 23.68 20.78
CA LEU A 195 17.43 23.38 21.26
C LEU A 195 17.28 21.87 21.55
N PRO A 196 16.39 21.48 22.49
CA PRO A 196 16.24 20.08 22.91
C PRO A 196 15.76 19.09 21.84
N GLY A 197 15.23 19.58 20.71
CA GLY A 197 14.78 18.77 19.59
C GLY A 197 13.69 19.45 18.77
N TYR A 198 13.12 18.72 17.81
CA TYR A 198 12.14 19.25 16.86
C TYR A 198 10.96 18.30 16.67
N ALA A 199 9.87 18.87 16.17
CA ALA A 199 8.67 18.16 15.77
C ALA A 199 8.27 18.51 14.35
N ALA A 200 7.77 17.53 13.60
CA ALA A 200 7.15 17.71 12.30
C ALA A 200 5.69 17.26 12.38
N THR A 201 4.76 18.20 12.26
CA THR A 201 3.32 17.92 12.31
C THR A 201 2.72 17.90 10.91
N ASN A 202 2.29 16.74 10.46
CA ASN A 202 1.61 16.58 9.18
C ASN A 202 0.28 17.35 9.20
N GLN A 203 0.12 18.32 8.30
CA GLN A 203 -1.03 19.23 8.28
C GLN A 203 -2.33 18.57 7.80
N ALA A 204 -2.24 17.44 7.09
CA ALA A 204 -3.43 16.70 6.63
C ALA A 204 -3.94 15.73 7.69
N THR A 205 -3.05 15.03 8.39
CA THR A 205 -3.42 13.95 9.32
C THR A 205 -3.35 14.36 10.80
N GLY A 206 -2.63 15.44 11.13
CA GLY A 206 -2.32 15.82 12.50
C GLY A 206 -1.28 14.93 13.20
N GLN A 207 -0.71 13.95 12.50
CA GLN A 207 0.34 13.08 13.04
C GLN A 207 1.61 13.90 13.31
N ILE A 208 2.22 13.68 14.48
CA ILE A 208 3.44 14.36 14.89
C ILE A 208 4.59 13.36 14.89
N PHE A 209 5.68 13.73 14.20
CA PHE A 209 6.94 13.02 14.19
C PHE A 209 7.95 13.82 15.01
N TYR A 210 8.84 13.13 15.72
CA TYR A 210 9.82 13.75 16.61
C TYR A 210 11.23 13.29 16.24
N THR A 211 12.20 14.19 16.35
CA THR A 211 13.62 13.83 16.26
C THR A 211 14.03 12.98 17.46
N ASP A 212 15.02 12.10 17.28
CA ASP A 212 15.57 11.29 18.37
C ASP A 212 16.79 11.98 19.04
N TYR A 213 17.24 11.45 20.18
CA TYR A 213 18.36 12.01 20.95
C TYR A 213 19.71 11.99 20.21
N TYR A 214 19.90 11.04 19.29
CA TYR A 214 21.16 10.85 18.55
C TYR A 214 21.18 11.61 17.21
N ASN A 215 20.01 11.90 16.66
CA ASN A 215 19.78 12.63 15.41
C ASN A 215 18.82 13.79 15.67
N PHE A 216 19.20 14.68 16.58
CA PHE A 216 18.33 15.72 17.14
C PHE A 216 17.87 16.75 16.11
N ASP A 217 18.47 16.83 14.92
CA ASP A 217 18.11 17.77 13.86
C ASP A 217 17.58 17.07 12.59
N PHE A 218 17.34 15.76 12.63
CA PHE A 218 17.06 14.98 11.43
C PHE A 218 15.82 14.10 11.58
N PHE A 219 14.93 14.18 10.60
CA PHE A 219 13.81 13.28 10.44
C PHE A 219 14.10 12.34 9.27
N SER A 220 14.12 11.04 9.54
CA SER A 220 14.26 10.02 8.50
C SER A 220 12.89 9.61 7.96
N ASN A 221 12.84 9.37 6.65
CA ASN A 221 11.70 8.75 5.97
C ASN A 221 10.32 9.38 6.26
N LEU A 222 10.23 10.72 6.34
CA LEU A 222 8.94 11.40 6.46
C LEU A 222 8.12 11.17 5.20
N PRO A 223 6.88 10.67 5.30
CA PRO A 223 6.01 10.52 4.13
C PRO A 223 5.81 11.84 3.40
N ALA A 224 5.63 11.78 2.08
CA ALA A 224 5.26 12.94 1.28
C ALA A 224 4.03 13.64 1.89
N GLY A 225 4.09 14.97 1.98
CA GLY A 225 3.04 15.74 2.62
C GLY A 225 3.45 17.18 2.95
N THR A 226 2.52 17.92 3.53
CA THR A 226 2.79 19.27 4.06
C THR A 226 2.92 19.18 5.57
N TYR A 227 4.02 19.70 6.10
CA TYR A 227 4.36 19.64 7.51
C TYR A 227 4.59 21.02 8.07
N ARG A 228 4.18 21.22 9.33
CA ARG A 228 4.67 22.30 10.18
C ARG A 228 5.83 21.76 11.01
N PHE A 229 6.99 22.37 10.84
CA PHE A 229 8.19 22.08 11.61
C PHE A 229 8.31 23.08 12.77
N ASP A 230 8.52 22.54 13.96
CA ASP A 230 8.62 23.25 15.22
C ASP A 230 9.88 22.81 15.97
N ALA A 231 10.38 23.67 16.84
CA ALA A 231 11.40 23.33 17.82
C ALA A 231 10.79 23.22 19.22
N TYR A 232 11.44 22.44 20.08
CA TYR A 232 11.19 22.54 21.51
C TYR A 232 11.92 23.75 22.06
N ASP A 233 11.18 24.64 22.72
CA ASP A 233 11.79 25.78 23.37
C ASP A 233 12.59 25.33 24.60
N GLY A 234 13.73 25.97 24.83
CA GLY A 234 14.47 25.88 26.08
C GLY A 234 13.93 26.84 27.12
N TYR A 235 14.72 27.10 28.17
CA TYR A 235 14.27 27.91 29.30
C TYR A 235 14.28 29.42 29.00
N PHE A 236 15.21 29.88 28.13
CA PHE A 236 15.37 31.28 27.72
C PHE A 236 15.64 31.42 26.21
N ASP A 237 15.28 30.39 25.44
CA ASP A 237 15.54 30.32 24.01
C ASP A 237 14.53 29.43 23.30
N GLY A 238 14.39 29.64 21.99
CA GLY A 238 13.43 28.93 21.16
C GLY A 238 13.69 29.14 19.68
N ALA A 239 12.76 28.69 18.84
CA ALA A 239 12.82 28.97 17.41
C ALA A 239 11.44 29.23 16.79
N SER A 240 11.44 29.86 15.61
CA SER A 240 10.25 29.99 14.77
C SER A 240 9.77 28.63 14.26
N SER A 241 8.59 28.61 13.63
CA SER A 241 8.10 27.45 12.88
C SER A 241 8.14 27.67 11.37
N ALA A 242 8.22 26.58 10.58
CA ALA A 242 8.14 26.62 9.12
C ALA A 242 7.09 25.64 8.60
N ILE A 243 6.34 26.02 7.56
CA ILE A 243 5.43 25.10 6.85
C ILE A 243 6.05 24.76 5.50
N VAL A 244 6.27 23.46 5.25
CA VAL A 244 6.93 22.98 4.02
C VAL A 244 6.16 21.80 3.45
N THR A 245 5.88 21.85 2.15
CA THR A 245 5.40 20.71 1.38
C THR A 245 6.60 19.94 0.84
N LEU A 246 6.81 18.72 1.35
CA LEU A 246 7.92 17.87 0.95
C LEU A 246 7.72 17.40 -0.49
N ALA A 247 8.71 17.68 -1.33
CA ALA A 247 8.66 17.40 -2.77
C ALA A 247 10.06 17.11 -3.32
N PRO A 248 10.19 16.36 -4.44
CA PRO A 248 11.49 15.99 -4.99
C PRO A 248 12.36 17.20 -5.37
N SER A 249 11.74 18.31 -5.78
CA SER A 249 12.43 19.54 -6.15
C SER A 249 13.15 20.25 -4.99
N LEU A 250 12.82 19.89 -3.74
CA LEU A 250 13.46 20.44 -2.54
C LEU A 250 14.63 19.59 -2.05
N VAL A 251 14.82 18.39 -2.62
CA VAL A 251 15.88 17.47 -2.23
C VAL A 251 17.21 18.00 -2.74
N ASN A 252 18.13 18.26 -1.82
CA ASN A 252 19.46 18.76 -2.14
C ASN A 252 20.39 17.63 -2.66
N ALA A 253 21.65 17.97 -2.96
CA ALA A 253 22.64 17.00 -3.44
C ALA A 253 23.00 15.89 -2.43
N ASN A 254 22.66 16.06 -1.15
CA ASN A 254 22.86 15.07 -0.10
C ASN A 254 21.65 14.14 0.08
N GLY A 255 20.54 14.36 -0.63
CA GLY A 255 19.33 13.55 -0.48
C GLY A 255 18.42 13.94 0.68
N GLU A 256 18.52 15.19 1.12
CA GLU A 256 17.74 15.75 2.23
C GLU A 256 17.04 17.05 1.81
N ILE A 257 15.89 17.31 2.41
CA ILE A 257 15.23 18.62 2.38
C ILE A 257 15.70 19.38 3.61
N VAL A 258 16.20 20.60 3.41
CA VAL A 258 16.65 21.46 4.52
C VAL A 258 15.53 22.41 4.91
N VAL A 259 15.17 22.42 6.18
CA VAL A 259 14.18 23.35 6.74
C VAL A 259 14.88 24.27 7.74
N THR A 260 14.90 25.56 7.42
CA THR A 260 15.53 26.57 8.28
C THR A 260 14.52 27.17 9.26
N LEU A 261 14.86 27.18 10.54
CA LEU A 261 14.11 27.85 11.61
C LEU A 261 14.95 28.98 12.21
N ASN A 262 14.31 30.08 12.58
CA ASN A 262 14.98 31.23 13.18
C ASN A 262 15.06 31.05 14.70
N TYR A 263 16.27 30.90 15.22
CA TYR A 263 16.59 30.80 16.64
C TYR A 263 16.58 32.17 17.32
N TRP A 264 16.06 32.24 18.54
CA TRP A 264 16.09 33.41 19.40
C TRP A 264 16.44 33.02 20.83
N SER A 265 17.03 33.96 21.57
CA SER A 265 17.36 33.83 23.00
C SER A 265 17.20 35.18 23.70
N GLU A 266 16.71 35.16 24.96
CA GLU A 266 16.44 36.34 25.79
C GLU A 266 17.70 37.01 26.38
#